data_AF-A0A7J7ITY4-F1
#
_entry.id   AF-A0A7J7ITY4-F1
#
_cell.length_a   1.000
_cell.length_b   1.000
_cell.length_c   1.000
_cell.angle_alpha   90.00
_cell.angle_beta   90.00
_cell.angle_gamma   90.00
#
_symmetry.space_group_name_H-M   'P 1'
#
loop_
_entity.id
_entity.type
_entity.pdbx_description
1 polymer ?
#
loop_
_entity_poly.entity_id
_entity_poly.type
_entity_poly.pdbx_seq_one_letter_code
_entity_poly.pdbx_strand_id
1 'polypeptide(L)'
;MLVLFAKTRLNYDNLYNPYLRNSRTSVFGSSRDLLVEQLPPVSSWGTQFAVPSTPKRIDREDIIKIVCHQDGTHVLIDAVALQCNSGGSLQKKLNTTSFPHYIISTKPILVASIVLSQKAELAETLTDPAMTLIIPERQYAQVYTISTPRSSSAYLNGADYTNYLTLVIRKNNVHLLMMDGAYLDAAYSNIIWMDVPYTNTGGRVALSTAHIGIPPGTHTITTSESDATFMCIVSGSADRESYAYMAGMRLEVINPSCTQLLQSSFTDGLDNDCDGKVDEELCDHTDDDRDGRTDEDCAIRDAVISQGNVTALVNRTARLYGAFI
;
A
#
# COMPACT_ATOMS: atom_id res chain seq x y z
N MET A 1 13.04 -11.04 -4.50
CA MET A 1 11.72 -10.46 -4.84
C MET A 1 10.65 -11.39 -4.31
N LEU A 2 9.87 -10.96 -3.31
CA LEU A 2 8.74 -11.76 -2.81
C LEU A 2 7.48 -11.45 -3.62
N VAL A 3 6.69 -12.49 -3.87
CA VAL A 3 5.49 -12.45 -4.70
C VAL A 3 4.34 -13.03 -3.89
N LEU A 4 3.19 -12.35 -3.87
CA LEU A 4 1.97 -12.85 -3.26
C LEU A 4 1.20 -13.68 -4.28
N PHE A 5 0.85 -14.91 -3.90
CA PHE A 5 -0.07 -15.75 -4.66
C PHE A 5 -1.41 -15.84 -3.93
N ALA A 6 -2.50 -15.86 -4.69
CA ALA A 6 -3.82 -16.16 -4.13
C ALA A 6 -3.85 -17.55 -3.47
N LYS A 7 -3.07 -18.51 -4.00
CA LYS A 7 -3.06 -19.91 -3.60
C LYS A 7 -1.70 -20.37 -3.08
N THR A 8 -1.28 -19.97 -1.88
CA THR A 8 -0.19 -20.69 -1.17
C THR A 8 -0.29 -20.61 0.35
N ARG A 9 -0.24 -21.80 0.96
CA ARG A 9 0.58 -22.10 2.13
C ARG A 9 1.98 -22.43 1.57
N LEU A 10 3.00 -21.67 1.92
CA LEU A 10 4.38 -21.96 1.53
C LEU A 10 4.93 -23.00 2.53
N ASN A 11 5.08 -24.26 2.13
CA ASN A 11 5.89 -25.22 2.88
C ASN A 11 7.30 -25.20 2.27
N TYR A 12 8.26 -24.68 3.01
CA TYR A 12 9.66 -24.61 2.62
C TYR A 12 10.40 -25.85 3.14
N ASP A 13 10.05 -27.03 2.63
CA ASP A 13 10.83 -28.25 2.87
C ASP A 13 11.22 -28.86 1.52
N ASN A 14 12.53 -28.87 1.27
CA ASN A 14 13.27 -29.41 0.12
C ASN A 14 13.61 -28.43 -1.02
N LEU A 15 14.87 -27.98 -0.98
CA LEU A 15 15.66 -27.47 -2.10
C LEU A 15 15.66 -28.50 -3.25
N TYR A 16 14.78 -28.38 -4.23
CA TYR A 16 15.06 -28.78 -5.62
C TYR A 16 14.00 -28.18 -6.56
N ASN A 17 14.46 -27.28 -7.44
CA ASN A 17 13.79 -26.73 -8.63
C ASN A 17 12.84 -25.50 -8.46
N PRO A 18 13.32 -24.26 -8.70
CA PRO A 18 12.55 -23.02 -8.54
C PRO A 18 11.69 -22.66 -9.77
N TYR A 19 11.07 -23.64 -10.44
CA TYR A 19 9.98 -23.31 -11.36
C TYR A 19 8.72 -23.08 -10.53
N LEU A 20 8.47 -21.82 -10.16
CA LEU A 20 7.18 -21.35 -9.69
C LEU A 20 6.13 -21.74 -10.74
N ARG A 21 5.42 -22.85 -10.50
CA ARG A 21 4.39 -23.32 -11.40
C ARG A 21 3.17 -22.43 -11.20
N ASN A 22 3.14 -21.29 -11.89
CA ASN A 22 2.06 -20.32 -11.81
C ASN A 22 0.86 -20.83 -12.62
N SER A 23 0.06 -21.71 -12.01
CA SER A 23 -1.14 -22.25 -12.64
C SER A 23 -2.31 -21.28 -12.50
N ARG A 24 -3.10 -21.12 -13.58
CA ARG A 24 -4.36 -20.37 -13.51
C ARG A 24 -5.22 -20.88 -12.34
N THR A 25 -5.71 -19.97 -11.52
CA THR A 25 -6.42 -20.23 -10.27
C THR A 25 -7.89 -19.87 -10.43
N SER A 26 -8.81 -20.79 -10.10
CA SER A 26 -10.20 -20.45 -9.85
C SER A 26 -10.42 -20.10 -8.38
N VAL A 27 -11.31 -19.15 -8.12
CA VAL A 27 -11.70 -18.71 -6.78
C VAL A 27 -13.23 -18.80 -6.70
N PHE A 28 -13.73 -19.89 -6.10
CA PHE A 28 -15.18 -20.16 -5.93
C PHE A 28 -16.03 -20.10 -7.24
N GLY A 29 -15.47 -20.51 -8.36
CA GLY A 29 -16.14 -20.58 -9.67
C GLY A 29 -15.39 -21.44 -10.69
N SER A 30 -15.77 -21.34 -11.97
CA SER A 30 -15.25 -22.20 -13.04
C SER A 30 -14.12 -21.57 -13.85
N SER A 31 -14.12 -20.25 -14.02
CA SER A 31 -13.03 -19.55 -14.72
C SER A 31 -11.77 -19.39 -13.89
N ARG A 32 -10.64 -19.16 -14.56
CA ARG A 32 -9.31 -19.23 -13.96
C ARG A 32 -8.38 -18.23 -14.61
N ASP A 33 -7.68 -17.47 -13.77
CA ASP A 33 -6.65 -16.55 -14.22
C ASP A 33 -5.38 -16.61 -13.36
N LEU A 34 -4.35 -15.90 -13.77
CA LEU A 34 -3.13 -15.68 -13.02
C LEU A 34 -3.36 -14.67 -11.91
N LEU A 35 -3.20 -15.11 -10.65
CA LEU A 35 -3.40 -14.24 -9.49
C LEU A 35 -2.06 -14.06 -8.77
N VAL A 36 -1.33 -13.04 -9.20
CA VAL A 36 0.04 -12.77 -8.75
C VAL A 36 0.24 -11.27 -8.55
N GLU A 37 0.86 -10.89 -7.44
CA GLU A 37 1.21 -9.50 -7.14
C GLU A 37 2.62 -9.41 -6.57
N GLN A 38 3.33 -8.34 -6.89
CA GLN A 38 4.62 -8.05 -6.27
C GLN A 38 4.41 -7.47 -4.87
N LEU A 39 5.13 -7.99 -3.88
CA LEU A 39 5.07 -7.42 -2.53
C LEU A 39 5.85 -6.11 -2.43
N PRO A 40 5.25 -5.02 -1.94
CA PRO A 40 6.01 -3.85 -1.53
C PRO A 40 6.87 -4.16 -0.30
N PRO A 41 7.93 -3.37 -0.07
CA PRO A 41 8.69 -3.43 1.18
C PRO A 41 7.77 -3.32 2.38
N VAL A 42 8.05 -4.09 3.44
CA VAL A 42 7.27 -4.08 4.68
C VAL A 42 7.22 -2.68 5.30
N SER A 43 8.29 -1.90 5.12
CA SER A 43 8.37 -0.51 5.57
C SER A 43 7.36 0.42 4.88
N SER A 44 6.78 0.01 3.75
CA SER A 44 5.74 0.74 3.02
C SER A 44 4.32 0.23 3.29
N TRP A 45 4.15 -0.82 4.10
CA TRP A 45 2.83 -1.35 4.47
C TRP A 45 2.06 -0.33 5.30
N GLY A 46 0.74 -0.42 5.37
CA GLY A 46 -0.07 0.61 6.02
C GLY A 46 -0.94 0.09 7.14
N THR A 47 -1.63 1.02 7.79
CA THR A 47 -2.59 0.72 8.86
C THR A 47 -4.03 1.11 8.51
N GLN A 48 -4.25 1.86 7.43
CA GLN A 48 -5.53 2.42 7.02
C GLN A 48 -5.77 2.23 5.53
N PHE A 49 -6.89 1.62 5.17
CA PHE A 49 -7.20 1.22 3.80
C PHE A 49 -8.68 1.42 3.50
N ALA A 50 -8.98 2.14 2.42
CA ALA A 50 -10.28 2.10 1.79
C ALA A 50 -10.32 0.96 0.77
N VAL A 51 -11.26 0.04 0.95
CA VAL A 51 -11.50 -1.07 0.02
C VAL A 51 -12.69 -0.66 -0.86
N PRO A 52 -12.45 -0.26 -2.13
CA PRO A 52 -13.54 0.13 -3.01
C PRO A 52 -14.40 -1.08 -3.38
N SER A 53 -15.63 -0.83 -3.80
CA SER A 53 -16.45 -1.84 -4.46
C SER A 53 -15.81 -2.31 -5.77
N THR A 54 -16.28 -3.42 -6.32
CA THR A 54 -15.83 -3.90 -7.63
C THR A 54 -16.86 -3.51 -8.70
N PRO A 55 -16.46 -2.81 -9.77
CA PRO A 55 -17.40 -2.29 -10.76
C PRO A 55 -18.18 -3.40 -11.46
N LYS A 56 -19.47 -3.14 -11.74
CA LYS A 56 -20.38 -4.01 -12.49
C LYS A 56 -20.51 -5.44 -11.96
N ARG A 57 -20.40 -5.64 -10.65
CA ARG A 57 -20.78 -6.89 -10.02
C ARG A 57 -22.21 -6.82 -9.51
N ILE A 58 -22.91 -7.95 -9.56
CA ILE A 58 -24.25 -8.14 -8.99
C ILE A 58 -24.20 -9.40 -8.12
N ASP A 59 -24.65 -9.29 -6.88
CA ASP A 59 -24.74 -10.38 -5.90
C ASP A 59 -23.45 -11.19 -5.66
N ARG A 60 -22.30 -10.54 -5.44
CA ARG A 60 -21.00 -11.22 -5.26
C ARG A 60 -20.11 -10.56 -4.21
N GLU A 61 -19.60 -11.39 -3.30
CA GLU A 61 -18.55 -11.01 -2.36
C GLU A 61 -17.17 -11.16 -3.01
N ASP A 62 -16.23 -10.28 -2.68
CA ASP A 62 -14.81 -10.50 -2.97
C ASP A 62 -14.06 -10.96 -1.71
N ILE A 63 -12.92 -11.61 -1.88
CA ILE A 63 -12.07 -12.05 -0.75
C ILE A 63 -11.05 -10.97 -0.48
N ILE A 64 -11.09 -10.42 0.73
CA ILE A 64 -10.01 -9.59 1.25
C ILE A 64 -9.05 -10.48 2.03
N LYS A 65 -7.81 -10.53 1.56
CA LYS A 65 -6.70 -11.21 2.23
C LYS A 65 -5.82 -10.17 2.91
N ILE A 66 -5.58 -10.37 4.20
CA ILE A 66 -4.77 -9.48 5.03
C ILE A 66 -3.55 -10.25 5.50
N VAL A 67 -2.36 -9.72 5.29
CA VAL A 67 -1.09 -10.30 5.77
C VAL A 67 -0.54 -9.40 6.87
N CYS A 68 -0.17 -10.00 7.99
CA CYS A 68 0.28 -9.25 9.17
C CYS A 68 1.78 -9.46 9.38
N HIS A 69 2.49 -8.35 9.58
CA HIS A 69 3.94 -8.39 9.78
C HIS A 69 4.30 -8.61 11.25
N GLN A 70 3.50 -8.11 12.19
CA GLN A 70 3.81 -8.10 13.62
C GLN A 70 2.78 -8.86 14.45
N ASP A 71 3.20 -9.41 15.58
CA ASP A 71 2.34 -10.12 16.53
C ASP A 71 1.33 -9.19 17.22
N GLY A 72 0.17 -9.73 17.61
CA GLY A 72 -0.85 -8.96 18.30
C GLY A 72 -1.43 -7.82 17.45
N THR A 73 -1.45 -7.97 16.13
CA THR A 73 -2.06 -6.99 15.22
C THR A 73 -3.57 -7.12 15.29
N HIS A 74 -4.23 -6.06 15.76
CA HIS A 74 -5.69 -5.98 15.76
C HIS A 74 -6.14 -5.26 14.50
N VAL A 75 -7.07 -5.87 13.78
CA VAL A 75 -7.61 -5.37 12.52
C VAL A 75 -9.11 -5.16 12.69
N LEU A 76 -9.57 -3.97 12.39
CA LEU A 76 -10.97 -3.61 12.36
C LEU A 76 -11.38 -3.43 10.89
N ILE A 77 -12.24 -4.31 10.39
CA ILE A 77 -12.89 -4.14 9.09
C ILE A 77 -14.29 -3.63 9.38
N ASP A 78 -14.56 -2.38 9.02
CA ASP A 78 -15.78 -1.67 9.38
C ASP A 78 -16.01 -1.68 10.91
N ALA A 79 -16.97 -2.46 11.39
CA ALA A 79 -17.27 -2.65 12.82
C ALA A 79 -16.83 -4.04 13.35
N VAL A 80 -16.16 -4.85 12.54
CA VAL A 80 -15.79 -6.23 12.85
C VAL A 80 -14.31 -6.32 13.21
N ALA A 81 -14.03 -6.64 14.48
CA ALA A 81 -12.67 -6.84 14.97
C ALA A 81 -12.15 -8.25 14.67
N LEU A 82 -10.90 -8.31 14.24
CA LEU A 82 -10.11 -9.50 13.94
C LEU A 82 -8.72 -9.34 14.57
N GLN A 83 -8.02 -10.45 14.74
CA GLN A 83 -6.64 -10.45 15.23
C GLN A 83 -5.78 -11.36 14.37
N CYS A 84 -4.54 -10.95 14.14
CA CYS A 84 -3.54 -11.74 13.44
C CYS A 84 -2.15 -11.55 14.06
N ASN A 85 -1.30 -12.54 13.82
CA ASN A 85 0.09 -12.56 14.26
C ASN A 85 1.04 -12.54 13.05
N SER A 86 2.33 -12.31 13.32
CA SER A 86 3.39 -12.24 12.32
C SER A 86 3.43 -13.50 11.46
N GLY A 87 3.63 -13.32 10.15
CA GLY A 87 3.63 -14.40 9.17
C GLY A 87 2.25 -15.04 8.91
N GLY A 88 1.23 -14.61 9.65
CA GLY A 88 -0.15 -15.03 9.47
C GLY A 88 -0.86 -14.28 8.34
N SER A 89 -1.94 -14.88 7.83
CA SER A 89 -2.87 -14.20 6.93
C SER A 89 -4.32 -14.45 7.33
N LEU A 90 -5.14 -13.41 7.29
CA LEU A 90 -6.59 -13.49 7.42
C LEU A 90 -7.24 -13.45 6.04
N GLN A 91 -8.39 -14.11 5.89
CA GLN A 91 -9.23 -13.98 4.71
C GLN A 91 -10.66 -13.73 5.14
N LYS A 92 -11.29 -12.71 4.57
CA LYS A 92 -12.69 -12.37 4.83
C LYS A 92 -13.40 -12.16 3.50
N LYS A 93 -14.57 -12.76 3.34
CA LYS A 93 -15.49 -12.39 2.25
C LYS A 93 -16.21 -11.11 2.64
N LEU A 94 -16.13 -10.11 1.78
CA LEU A 94 -16.82 -8.83 1.95
C LEU A 94 -17.76 -8.61 0.78
N ASN A 95 -18.94 -8.05 1.05
CA ASN A 95 -19.90 -7.66 0.03
C ASN A 95 -19.44 -6.35 -0.63
N THR A 96 -18.43 -6.46 -1.48
CA THR A 96 -17.88 -5.39 -2.33
C THR A 96 -18.74 -5.11 -3.56
N THR A 97 -19.89 -5.78 -3.72
CA THR A 97 -20.79 -5.53 -4.86
C THR A 97 -21.50 -4.20 -4.78
N SER A 98 -21.82 -3.75 -3.56
CA SER A 98 -22.74 -2.62 -3.37
C SER A 98 -22.16 -1.51 -2.50
N PHE A 99 -21.12 -1.79 -1.70
CA PHE A 99 -20.58 -0.82 -0.76
C PHE A 99 -19.06 -0.92 -0.67
N PRO A 100 -18.35 0.21 -0.56
CA PRO A 100 -16.96 0.21 -0.10
C PRO A 100 -16.88 -0.18 1.37
N HIS A 101 -15.71 -0.66 1.77
CA HIS A 101 -15.38 -1.02 3.15
C HIS A 101 -14.16 -0.25 3.63
N TYR A 102 -13.97 -0.18 4.94
CA TYR A 102 -12.81 0.47 5.53
C TYR A 102 -12.08 -0.44 6.51
N ILE A 103 -10.74 -0.50 6.38
CA ILE A 103 -9.89 -1.34 7.22
C ILE A 103 -8.93 -0.45 7.99
N ILE A 104 -8.88 -0.67 9.30
CA ILE A 104 -7.95 -0.03 10.21
C ILE A 104 -7.21 -1.13 10.96
N SER A 105 -5.94 -0.92 11.28
CA SER A 105 -5.18 -1.83 12.11
C SER A 105 -4.27 -1.09 13.08
N THR A 106 -3.91 -1.77 14.17
CA THR A 106 -3.00 -1.22 15.17
C THR A 106 -1.53 -1.27 14.75
N LYS A 107 -1.19 -2.13 13.77
CA LYS A 107 0.18 -2.39 13.30
C LYS A 107 0.18 -2.61 11.78
N PRO A 108 1.31 -2.45 11.09
CA PRO A 108 1.35 -2.52 9.63
C PRO A 108 0.87 -3.85 9.05
N ILE A 109 -0.02 -3.77 8.07
CA ILE A 109 -0.58 -4.89 7.33
C ILE A 109 -0.48 -4.67 5.82
N LEU A 110 -0.54 -5.76 5.05
CA LEU A 110 -0.76 -5.74 3.62
C LEU A 110 -2.18 -6.23 3.33
N VAL A 111 -2.90 -5.54 2.45
CA VAL A 111 -4.26 -5.92 2.06
C VAL A 111 -4.29 -6.23 0.57
N ALA A 112 -4.84 -7.38 0.20
CA ALA A 112 -5.10 -7.78 -1.17
C ALA A 112 -6.59 -8.03 -1.36
N SER A 113 -7.15 -7.52 -2.45
CA SER A 113 -8.49 -7.86 -2.91
C SER A 113 -8.40 -8.94 -3.99
N ILE A 114 -9.17 -10.00 -3.81
CA ILE A 114 -9.28 -11.12 -4.75
C ILE A 114 -10.72 -11.18 -5.22
N VAL A 115 -10.89 -10.81 -6.48
CA VAL A 115 -12.13 -10.82 -7.23
C VAL A 115 -12.45 -12.26 -7.62
N LEU A 116 -13.65 -12.75 -7.29
CA LEU A 116 -14.03 -14.16 -7.52
C LEU A 116 -14.20 -14.54 -9.00
N SER A 117 -14.03 -15.83 -9.32
CA SER A 117 -14.28 -16.38 -10.66
C SER A 117 -15.76 -16.30 -11.07
N GLN A 118 -16.00 -16.31 -12.39
CA GLN A 118 -17.36 -16.44 -12.93
C GLN A 118 -18.02 -17.76 -12.49
N LYS A 119 -19.34 -17.71 -12.29
CA LYS A 119 -20.19 -18.92 -12.17
C LYS A 119 -20.91 -19.12 -13.50
N ALA A 120 -20.91 -20.35 -14.01
CA ALA A 120 -21.38 -20.68 -15.36
C ALA A 120 -22.87 -20.39 -15.65
N GLU A 121 -23.66 -19.98 -14.66
CA GLU A 121 -25.13 -19.95 -14.74
C GLU A 121 -25.73 -18.54 -14.92
N LEU A 122 -24.93 -17.47 -14.91
CA LEU A 122 -25.43 -16.09 -15.09
C LEU A 122 -24.58 -15.33 -16.11
N ALA A 123 -25.16 -15.07 -17.29
CA ALA A 123 -24.56 -14.36 -18.41
C ALA A 123 -24.10 -12.93 -18.09
N GLU A 124 -24.51 -12.37 -16.95
CA GLU A 124 -24.19 -11.01 -16.52
C GLU A 124 -22.96 -10.94 -15.58
N THR A 125 -22.30 -12.07 -15.31
CA THR A 125 -21.12 -12.17 -14.42
C THR A 125 -19.84 -12.58 -15.17
N LEU A 126 -19.63 -12.03 -16.36
CA LEU A 126 -18.49 -12.31 -17.26
C LEU A 126 -17.19 -11.68 -16.75
N THR A 127 -16.64 -12.19 -15.65
CA THR A 127 -15.30 -11.78 -15.18
C THR A 127 -14.54 -12.97 -14.65
N ASP A 128 -13.32 -13.13 -15.13
CA ASP A 128 -12.34 -14.04 -14.55
C ASP A 128 -11.89 -13.54 -13.16
N PRO A 129 -11.29 -14.40 -12.33
CA PRO A 129 -10.78 -13.94 -11.06
C PRO A 129 -9.61 -12.98 -11.31
N ALA A 130 -9.52 -11.91 -10.53
CA ALA A 130 -8.40 -10.97 -10.56
C ALA A 130 -7.93 -10.70 -9.13
N MET A 131 -6.67 -10.30 -8.97
CA MET A 131 -6.10 -9.93 -7.68
C MET A 131 -5.40 -8.59 -7.83
N THR A 132 -5.59 -7.71 -6.86
CA THR A 132 -4.84 -6.45 -6.73
C THR A 132 -4.53 -6.20 -5.27
N LEU A 133 -3.43 -5.52 -4.96
CA LEU A 133 -3.24 -4.97 -3.62
C LEU A 133 -4.13 -3.73 -3.45
N ILE A 134 -4.56 -3.49 -2.21
CA ILE A 134 -5.21 -2.24 -1.81
C ILE A 134 -4.14 -1.33 -1.25
N ILE A 135 -4.05 -0.13 -1.82
CA ILE A 135 -3.04 0.86 -1.43
C ILE A 135 -3.45 1.48 -0.09
N PRO A 136 -2.57 1.54 0.91
CA PRO A 136 -2.88 2.26 2.14
C PRO A 136 -2.93 3.77 1.91
N GLU A 137 -3.75 4.49 2.68
CA GLU A 137 -3.98 5.94 2.48
C GLU A 137 -2.70 6.77 2.44
N ARG A 138 -1.71 6.44 3.29
CA ARG A 138 -0.42 7.16 3.31
C ARG A 138 0.40 7.00 2.03
N GLN A 139 0.09 6.01 1.20
CA GLN A 139 0.81 5.73 -0.05
C GLN A 139 0.07 6.25 -1.30
N TYR A 140 -1.04 6.97 -1.12
CA TYR A 140 -1.75 7.67 -2.19
C TYR A 140 -0.85 8.72 -2.83
N ALA A 141 -0.98 8.88 -4.15
CA ALA A 141 -0.19 9.83 -4.92
C ALA A 141 -1.09 10.88 -5.59
N GLN A 142 -0.46 11.93 -6.10
CA GLN A 142 -1.12 13.02 -6.79
C GLN A 142 -1.27 12.77 -8.29
N VAL A 143 -0.43 11.89 -8.86
CA VAL A 143 -0.33 11.66 -10.30
C VAL A 143 -0.14 10.17 -10.54
N TYR A 144 -0.91 9.64 -11.48
CA TYR A 144 -0.76 8.29 -12.00
C TYR A 144 -0.82 8.32 -13.52
N THR A 145 0.11 7.62 -14.17
CA THR A 145 0.03 7.33 -15.62
C THR A 145 -0.27 5.85 -15.77
N ILE A 146 -1.35 5.54 -16.47
CA ILE A 146 -1.85 4.17 -16.63
C ILE A 146 -1.93 3.79 -18.10
N SER A 147 -1.98 2.48 -18.36
CA SER A 147 -2.24 1.94 -19.70
C SER A 147 -3.26 0.82 -19.64
N THR A 148 -4.28 0.86 -20.48
CA THR A 148 -5.20 -0.27 -20.60
C THR A 148 -4.60 -1.31 -21.57
N PRO A 149 -4.44 -2.58 -21.17
CA PRO A 149 -4.05 -3.62 -22.09
C PRO A 149 -5.11 -3.80 -23.18
N ARG A 150 -4.68 -4.35 -24.31
CA ARG A 150 -5.61 -4.82 -25.35
C ARG A 150 -5.84 -6.31 -25.17
N SER A 151 -7.07 -6.77 -25.37
CA SER A 151 -7.35 -8.20 -25.29
C SER A 151 -6.57 -8.96 -26.37
N SER A 152 -6.06 -10.13 -25.98
CA SER A 152 -5.44 -11.11 -26.88
C SER A 152 -6.36 -12.30 -27.16
N SER A 153 -7.60 -12.26 -26.68
CA SER A 153 -8.55 -13.37 -26.77
C SER A 153 -9.03 -13.60 -28.20
N ALA A 154 -8.77 -14.80 -28.71
CA ALA A 154 -9.36 -15.27 -29.97
C ALA A 154 -10.90 -15.38 -29.90
N TYR A 155 -11.49 -15.40 -28.69
CA TYR A 155 -12.95 -15.52 -28.51
C TYR A 155 -13.69 -14.19 -28.70
N LEU A 156 -12.98 -13.06 -28.65
CA LEU A 156 -13.60 -11.73 -28.71
C LEU A 156 -13.80 -11.21 -30.15
N ASN A 157 -13.39 -11.95 -31.19
CA ASN A 157 -13.52 -11.52 -32.59
C ASN A 157 -13.02 -10.09 -32.86
N GLY A 158 -11.96 -9.66 -32.16
CA GLY A 158 -11.39 -8.31 -32.26
C GLY A 158 -12.01 -7.26 -31.33
N ALA A 159 -12.96 -7.61 -30.46
CA ALA A 159 -13.40 -6.76 -29.36
C ALA A 159 -12.33 -6.66 -28.25
N ASP A 160 -12.33 -5.53 -27.54
CA ASP A 160 -11.35 -5.21 -26.49
C ASP A 160 -12.00 -5.19 -25.10
N TYR A 161 -11.21 -5.01 -24.05
CA TYR A 161 -11.72 -4.88 -22.68
C TYR A 161 -12.61 -3.65 -22.51
N THR A 162 -13.64 -3.78 -21.67
CA THR A 162 -14.27 -2.61 -21.06
C THR A 162 -13.46 -2.22 -19.82
N ASN A 163 -12.86 -1.04 -19.86
CA ASN A 163 -11.90 -0.59 -18.84
C ASN A 163 -12.56 0.37 -17.84
N TYR A 164 -12.13 0.28 -16.59
CA TYR A 164 -12.58 1.13 -15.49
C TYR A 164 -11.39 1.67 -14.70
N LEU A 165 -11.51 2.93 -14.28
CA LEU A 165 -10.76 3.49 -13.18
C LEU A 165 -11.59 3.37 -11.91
N THR A 166 -10.97 2.84 -10.87
CA THR A 166 -11.48 2.88 -9.51
C THR A 166 -10.64 3.87 -8.73
N LEU A 167 -11.29 4.95 -8.27
CA LEU A 167 -10.63 6.06 -7.59
C LEU A 167 -11.10 6.12 -6.15
N VAL A 168 -10.18 6.37 -5.21
CA VAL A 168 -10.52 6.74 -3.83
C VAL A 168 -9.80 8.02 -3.46
N ILE A 169 -10.53 9.01 -2.97
CA ILE A 169 -9.98 10.32 -2.60
C ILE A 169 -10.74 10.87 -1.39
N ARG A 170 -10.17 11.86 -0.70
CA ARG A 170 -10.94 12.66 0.28
C ARG A 170 -12.21 13.21 -0.38
N LYS A 171 -13.34 13.07 0.30
CA LYS A 171 -14.67 13.44 -0.22
C LYS A 171 -14.73 14.89 -0.72
N ASN A 172 -14.08 15.81 -0.02
CA ASN A 172 -14.09 17.21 -0.41
C ASN A 172 -13.17 17.52 -1.60
N ASN A 173 -12.32 16.59 -2.03
CA ASN A 173 -11.33 16.80 -3.08
C ASN A 173 -11.72 16.12 -4.41
N VAL A 174 -12.90 15.48 -4.48
CA VAL A 174 -13.35 14.76 -5.70
C VAL A 174 -13.35 15.64 -6.94
N HIS A 175 -13.72 16.92 -6.79
CA HIS A 175 -13.79 17.92 -7.86
C HIS A 175 -12.42 18.34 -8.40
N LEU A 176 -11.32 17.98 -7.72
CA LEU A 176 -9.96 18.34 -8.12
C LEU A 176 -9.36 17.37 -9.14
N LEU A 177 -9.98 16.20 -9.34
CA LEU A 177 -9.48 15.14 -10.21
C LEU A 177 -9.59 15.52 -11.68
N MET A 178 -8.51 15.29 -12.41
CA MET A 178 -8.39 15.49 -13.85
C MET A 178 -7.89 14.22 -14.52
N MET A 179 -8.32 13.98 -15.76
CA MET A 179 -7.75 12.98 -16.65
C MET A 179 -7.34 13.67 -17.95
N ASP A 180 -6.10 13.45 -18.37
CA ASP A 180 -5.52 14.03 -19.59
C ASP A 180 -5.67 15.56 -19.66
N GLY A 181 -5.55 16.21 -18.49
CA GLY A 181 -5.64 17.67 -18.32
C GLY A 181 -7.07 18.23 -18.24
N ALA A 182 -8.11 17.41 -18.35
CA ALA A 182 -9.50 17.84 -18.20
C ALA A 182 -10.11 17.34 -16.88
N TYR A 183 -10.88 18.20 -16.19
CA TYR A 183 -11.60 17.80 -14.97
C TYR A 183 -12.56 16.65 -15.25
N LEU A 184 -12.57 15.64 -14.37
CA LEU A 184 -13.39 14.44 -14.53
C LEU A 184 -14.88 14.78 -14.58
N ASP A 185 -15.36 15.66 -13.70
CA ASP A 185 -16.77 16.07 -13.65
C ASP A 185 -17.23 16.82 -14.92
N ALA A 186 -16.29 17.40 -15.68
CA ALA A 186 -16.58 18.03 -16.96
C ALA A 186 -16.55 17.02 -18.12
N ALA A 187 -15.63 16.04 -18.07
CA ALA A 187 -15.45 15.05 -19.12
C ALA A 187 -16.44 13.88 -19.03
N TYR A 188 -16.94 13.55 -17.83
CA TYR A 188 -17.83 12.43 -17.58
C TYR A 188 -19.09 12.90 -16.86
N SER A 189 -20.23 12.81 -17.54
CA SER A 189 -21.53 13.11 -16.93
C SER A 189 -21.93 12.02 -15.93
N ASN A 190 -22.33 12.41 -14.72
CA ASN A 190 -22.92 11.54 -13.69
C ASN A 190 -21.95 10.50 -13.07
N ILE A 191 -20.74 10.93 -12.69
CA ILE A 191 -19.90 10.10 -11.81
C ILE A 191 -20.64 9.85 -10.49
N ILE A 192 -20.86 8.58 -10.16
CA ILE A 192 -21.51 8.18 -8.91
C ILE A 192 -20.43 7.97 -7.86
N TRP A 193 -20.31 8.95 -6.97
CA TRP A 193 -19.46 8.90 -5.79
C TRP A 193 -20.16 8.19 -4.64
N MET A 194 -19.46 7.25 -3.99
CA MET A 194 -19.93 6.52 -2.82
C MET A 194 -19.07 6.88 -1.62
N ASP A 195 -19.70 7.22 -0.49
CA ASP A 195 -18.97 7.49 0.75
C ASP A 195 -18.35 6.20 1.29
N VAL A 196 -17.07 6.24 1.66
CA VAL A 196 -16.40 5.13 2.33
C VAL A 196 -16.80 5.16 3.81
N PRO A 197 -17.45 4.12 4.36
CA PRO A 197 -18.00 4.16 5.70
C PRO A 197 -16.88 4.23 6.76
N TYR A 198 -17.23 4.65 7.98
CA TYR A 198 -16.33 4.75 9.15
C TYR A 198 -15.16 5.75 9.01
N THR A 199 -14.95 6.36 7.85
CA THR A 199 -13.89 7.36 7.61
C THR A 199 -14.19 8.74 8.22
N ASN A 200 -15.44 9.01 8.61
CA ASN A 200 -15.85 10.26 9.28
C ASN A 200 -15.91 10.14 10.82
N THR A 201 -15.45 9.02 11.38
CA THR A 201 -15.46 8.79 12.83
C THR A 201 -14.12 9.16 13.45
N GLY A 202 -14.13 9.57 14.73
CA GLY A 202 -12.90 9.85 15.48
C GLY A 202 -12.04 10.97 14.89
N GLY A 203 -12.66 11.99 14.27
CA GLY A 203 -11.95 13.15 13.70
C GLY A 203 -11.23 12.89 12.37
N ARG A 204 -11.49 11.76 11.72
CA ARG A 204 -10.88 11.39 10.43
C ARG A 204 -11.56 12.08 9.25
N VAL A 205 -10.82 12.21 8.15
CA VAL A 205 -11.31 12.83 6.92
C VAL A 205 -12.13 11.80 6.14
N ALA A 206 -13.36 12.17 5.78
CA ALA A 206 -14.22 11.32 4.99
C ALA A 206 -13.60 11.03 3.60
N LEU A 207 -13.58 9.76 3.20
CA LEU A 207 -13.17 9.34 1.86
C LEU A 207 -14.40 9.05 1.00
N SER A 208 -14.23 9.16 -0.31
CA SER A 208 -15.22 8.78 -1.31
C SER A 208 -14.56 7.96 -2.41
N THR A 209 -15.32 7.05 -3.01
CA THR A 209 -14.88 6.18 -4.10
C THR A 209 -15.80 6.31 -5.30
N ALA A 210 -15.25 6.17 -6.50
CA ALA A 210 -16.02 6.10 -7.74
C ALA A 210 -15.41 5.13 -8.75
N HIS A 211 -16.25 4.65 -9.66
CA HIS A 211 -15.85 3.86 -10.82
C HIS A 211 -16.19 4.62 -12.10
N ILE A 212 -15.20 4.79 -12.97
CA ILE A 212 -15.33 5.56 -14.21
C ILE A 212 -14.92 4.67 -15.37
N GLY A 213 -15.81 4.48 -16.35
CA GLY A 213 -15.45 3.78 -17.58
C GLY A 213 -14.53 4.65 -18.44
N ILE A 214 -13.41 4.09 -18.90
CA ILE A 214 -12.43 4.84 -19.71
C ILE A 214 -12.19 4.18 -21.08
N PRO A 215 -11.87 4.97 -22.12
CA PRO A 215 -11.48 4.42 -23.41
C PRO A 215 -10.16 3.64 -23.28
N PRO A 216 -9.85 2.75 -24.24
CA PRO A 216 -8.55 2.10 -24.28
C PRO A 216 -7.46 3.10 -24.65
N GLY A 217 -6.33 3.06 -23.95
CA GLY A 217 -5.18 3.92 -24.20
C GLY A 217 -4.28 4.10 -22.99
N THR A 218 -3.43 5.12 -23.10
CA THR A 218 -2.64 5.65 -21.99
C THR A 218 -3.31 6.91 -21.49
N HIS A 219 -3.53 6.99 -20.18
CA HIS A 219 -4.15 8.13 -19.53
C HIS A 219 -3.30 8.61 -18.37
N THR A 220 -3.31 9.91 -18.12
CA THR A 220 -2.72 10.48 -16.90
C THR A 220 -3.81 11.06 -16.03
N ILE A 221 -3.93 10.54 -14.82
CA ILE A 221 -4.89 11.00 -13.81
C ILE A 221 -4.12 11.81 -12.78
N THR A 222 -4.60 13.02 -12.51
CA THR A 222 -3.95 13.97 -11.60
C THR A 222 -4.97 14.65 -10.70
N THR A 223 -4.52 15.26 -9.60
CA THR A 223 -5.28 16.32 -8.92
C THR A 223 -4.72 17.69 -9.29
N SER A 224 -5.57 18.70 -9.27
CA SER A 224 -5.19 20.10 -9.54
C SER A 224 -4.47 20.80 -8.37
N GLU A 225 -4.48 20.21 -7.17
CA GLU A 225 -3.84 20.73 -5.96
C GLU A 225 -2.76 19.77 -5.44
N SER A 226 -1.65 20.31 -4.95
CA SER A 226 -0.44 19.54 -4.57
C SER A 226 -0.60 18.64 -3.34
N ASP A 227 -1.55 18.94 -2.46
CA ASP A 227 -1.82 18.20 -1.22
C ASP A 227 -2.98 17.20 -1.36
N ALA A 228 -3.69 17.22 -2.49
CA ALA A 228 -4.75 16.28 -2.79
C ALA A 228 -4.16 14.99 -3.39
N THR A 229 -4.09 13.92 -2.61
CA THR A 229 -3.70 12.59 -3.07
C THR A 229 -4.89 11.64 -3.14
N PHE A 230 -4.77 10.63 -3.99
CA PHE A 230 -5.82 9.62 -4.21
C PHE A 230 -5.23 8.24 -4.49
N MET A 231 -6.08 7.22 -4.41
CA MET A 231 -5.81 5.88 -4.90
C MET A 231 -6.34 5.72 -6.32
N CYS A 232 -5.62 4.99 -7.16
CA CYS A 232 -6.11 4.59 -8.48
C CYS A 232 -5.84 3.09 -8.72
N ILE A 233 -6.89 2.34 -8.99
CA ILE A 233 -6.84 0.95 -9.45
C ILE A 233 -7.46 0.90 -10.85
N VAL A 234 -6.78 0.24 -11.78
CA VAL A 234 -7.27 0.02 -13.13
C VAL A 234 -7.79 -1.40 -13.20
N SER A 235 -8.98 -1.58 -13.73
CA SER A 235 -9.52 -2.90 -14.02
C SER A 235 -10.18 -2.94 -15.38
N GLY A 236 -10.28 -4.13 -15.94
CA GLY A 236 -11.03 -4.34 -17.16
C GLY A 236 -11.59 -5.74 -17.24
N SER A 237 -12.69 -5.86 -17.96
CA SER A 237 -13.33 -7.15 -18.21
C SER A 237 -13.71 -7.29 -19.67
N ALA A 238 -13.61 -8.52 -20.14
CA ALA A 238 -14.10 -9.00 -21.42
C ALA A 238 -14.63 -10.43 -21.24
N ASP A 239 -15.23 -11.01 -22.28
CA ASP A 239 -15.68 -12.40 -22.22
C ASP A 239 -14.50 -13.34 -21.90
N ARG A 240 -14.56 -13.96 -20.71
CA ARG A 240 -13.55 -14.90 -20.16
C ARG A 240 -12.13 -14.33 -20.01
N GLU A 241 -12.00 -13.02 -19.86
CA GLU A 241 -10.73 -12.37 -19.49
C GLU A 241 -11.00 -11.19 -18.57
N SER A 242 -10.10 -10.98 -17.61
CA SER A 242 -10.14 -9.82 -16.74
C SER A 242 -8.74 -9.43 -16.33
N TYR A 243 -8.56 -8.16 -15.97
CA TYR A 243 -7.34 -7.72 -15.32
C TYR A 243 -7.69 -6.70 -14.25
N ALA A 244 -6.84 -6.61 -13.24
CA ALA A 244 -6.85 -5.53 -12.26
C ALA A 244 -5.42 -5.29 -11.80
N TYR A 245 -5.04 -4.03 -11.63
CA TYR A 245 -3.74 -3.67 -11.05
C TYR A 245 -3.79 -2.27 -10.43
N MET A 246 -2.92 -2.03 -9.45
CA MET A 246 -2.72 -0.69 -8.89
C MET A 246 -2.00 0.21 -9.91
N ALA A 247 -2.52 1.41 -10.14
CA ALA A 247 -1.85 2.39 -11.01
C ALA A 247 -0.45 2.79 -10.50
N GLY A 248 -0.24 2.71 -9.18
CA GLY A 248 1.03 2.95 -8.51
C GLY A 248 0.83 3.28 -7.04
N MET A 249 1.94 3.47 -6.33
CA MET A 249 1.97 3.96 -4.95
C MET A 249 3.33 4.60 -4.66
N ARG A 250 3.42 5.47 -3.64
CA ARG A 250 4.64 6.24 -3.37
C ARG A 250 5.82 5.41 -2.84
N LEU A 251 5.56 4.21 -2.32
CA LEU A 251 6.55 3.34 -1.67
C LEU A 251 7.39 4.05 -0.59
N GLU A 252 6.80 5.04 0.07
CA GLU A 252 7.47 5.74 1.16
C GLU A 252 7.68 4.81 2.34
N VAL A 253 8.74 5.06 3.10
CA VAL A 253 8.94 4.41 4.40
C VAL A 253 7.96 5.04 5.38
N ILE A 254 6.87 4.33 5.66
CA ILE A 254 5.83 4.77 6.59
C ILE A 254 5.84 3.96 7.90
N ASN A 255 6.55 2.83 7.92
CA ASN A 255 6.95 2.13 9.14
C ASN A 255 8.42 1.74 9.01
N PRO A 256 9.37 2.60 9.41
CA PRO A 256 10.79 2.23 9.37
C PRO A 256 11.01 0.95 10.18
N SER A 257 11.83 0.06 9.63
CA SER A 257 12.28 -1.12 10.35
C SER A 257 13.35 -0.63 11.31
N CYS A 258 13.00 -0.44 12.58
CA CYS A 258 14.03 -0.23 13.57
C CYS A 258 14.68 -1.58 13.89
N THR A 259 16.00 -1.63 13.74
CA THR A 259 16.79 -2.83 14.02
C THR A 259 17.50 -2.57 15.34
N GLN A 260 17.07 -3.23 16.41
CA GLN A 260 17.73 -3.11 17.70
C GLN A 260 19.17 -3.61 17.56
N LEU A 261 20.14 -2.71 17.63
CA LEU A 261 21.56 -3.06 17.64
C LEU A 261 21.97 -3.23 19.10
N LEU A 262 22.54 -4.40 19.42
CA LEU A 262 23.09 -4.69 20.77
C LEU A 262 24.40 -3.94 21.05
N GLN A 263 24.82 -3.03 20.17
CA GLN A 263 26.04 -2.24 20.32
C GLN A 263 25.67 -0.79 20.13
N SER A 264 26.00 0.05 21.12
CA SER A 264 26.03 1.49 20.99
C SER A 264 26.86 1.87 19.77
N SER A 265 26.19 2.36 18.74
CA SER A 265 26.85 3.17 17.73
C SER A 265 26.82 4.62 18.19
N PHE A 266 27.96 5.28 18.08
CA PHE A 266 28.08 6.68 18.44
C PHE A 266 27.71 7.53 17.24
N THR A 267 26.71 8.39 17.39
CA THR A 267 26.44 9.49 16.46
C THR A 267 26.22 9.00 15.02
N ASP A 268 25.52 7.88 14.86
CA ASP A 268 25.28 7.27 13.55
C ASP A 268 23.96 7.72 12.90
N GLY A 269 23.17 8.52 13.63
CA GLY A 269 21.89 9.03 13.18
C GLY A 269 20.82 7.94 13.05
N LEU A 270 20.99 6.80 13.74
CA LEU A 270 20.04 5.70 13.79
C LEU A 270 19.45 5.55 15.20
N ASP A 271 18.13 5.34 15.24
CA ASP A 271 17.38 4.89 16.42
C ASP A 271 17.72 3.41 16.64
N ASN A 272 18.69 3.14 17.52
CA ASN A 272 19.30 1.81 17.67
C ASN A 272 18.58 0.92 18.68
N ASP A 273 17.57 1.42 19.39
CA ASP A 273 16.78 0.71 20.38
C ASP A 273 15.26 0.77 20.13
N CYS A 274 14.83 1.56 19.15
CA CYS A 274 13.47 1.66 18.60
C CYS A 274 12.47 2.42 19.46
N ASP A 275 12.94 3.35 20.27
CA ASP A 275 12.11 4.16 21.14
C ASP A 275 11.53 5.41 20.44
N GLY A 276 12.07 5.74 19.25
CA GLY A 276 11.65 6.87 18.41
C GLY A 276 12.49 8.14 18.57
N LYS A 277 13.57 8.09 19.33
CA LYS A 277 14.60 9.12 19.40
C LYS A 277 15.90 8.58 18.75
N VAL A 278 16.89 9.46 18.61
CA VAL A 278 18.12 9.17 17.86
C VAL A 278 19.27 9.88 18.54
N ASP A 279 20.32 9.12 18.84
CA ASP A 279 21.56 9.63 19.39
C ASP A 279 21.32 10.39 20.72
N GLU A 280 20.43 9.92 21.62
CA GLU A 280 20.04 10.67 22.83
C GLU A 280 20.77 10.32 24.12
N GLU A 281 21.31 9.10 24.27
CA GLU A 281 21.86 8.70 25.56
C GLU A 281 23.24 9.27 25.84
N LEU A 282 23.53 9.60 27.10
CA LEU A 282 24.90 9.75 27.57
C LEU A 282 25.38 8.34 27.93
N CYS A 283 26.45 7.89 27.30
CA CYS A 283 27.07 6.57 27.48
C CYS A 283 27.72 6.42 28.88
N ASP A 284 26.96 6.64 29.94
CA ASP A 284 27.39 6.80 31.34
C ASP A 284 26.91 5.67 32.27
N HIS A 285 26.32 4.63 31.71
CA HIS A 285 25.71 3.49 32.42
C HIS A 285 24.43 3.83 33.17
N THR A 286 23.72 4.86 32.72
CA THR A 286 22.40 5.26 33.22
C THR A 286 21.39 5.29 32.08
N ASP A 287 20.17 4.84 32.38
CA ASP A 287 18.98 5.02 31.54
C ASP A 287 18.52 6.48 31.62
N ASP A 288 19.05 7.34 30.75
CA ASP A 288 18.87 8.79 30.80
C ASP A 288 17.49 9.25 30.36
N ASP A 289 16.81 8.45 29.55
CA ASP A 289 15.55 8.81 28.90
C ASP A 289 14.34 7.98 29.41
N ARG A 290 14.62 6.94 30.21
CA ARG A 290 13.71 6.09 30.98
C ARG A 290 12.87 5.15 30.14
N ASP A 291 13.41 4.69 29.02
CA ASP A 291 12.78 3.67 28.20
C ASP A 291 12.99 2.23 28.77
N GLY A 292 13.89 2.10 29.74
CA GLY A 292 14.24 0.85 30.42
C GLY A 292 15.48 0.14 29.87
N ARG A 293 16.27 0.82 29.04
CA ARG A 293 17.54 0.34 28.46
C ARG A 293 18.69 1.27 28.88
N THR A 294 19.93 0.88 28.63
CA THR A 294 21.11 1.65 29.06
C THR A 294 22.27 1.60 28.04
N ASP A 295 22.68 2.77 27.57
CA ASP A 295 23.78 3.06 26.64
C ASP A 295 23.62 2.47 25.21
N GLU A 296 22.41 2.46 24.62
CA GLU A 296 22.11 1.83 23.32
C GLU A 296 22.21 2.76 22.10
N ASP A 297 22.13 4.09 22.28
CA ASP A 297 22.13 5.05 21.17
C ASP A 297 22.91 6.34 21.50
N CYS A 298 24.13 6.16 22.00
CA CYS A 298 24.85 7.28 22.62
C CYS A 298 25.13 8.49 21.71
N ALA A 299 24.71 9.67 22.19
CA ALA A 299 24.87 10.97 21.54
C ALA A 299 26.33 11.30 21.20
N ILE A 300 27.26 11.01 22.14
CA ILE A 300 28.68 11.37 22.05
C ILE A 300 29.51 10.39 22.90
N ARG A 301 30.69 9.98 22.43
CA ARG A 301 31.70 9.37 23.32
C ARG A 301 32.09 10.39 24.36
N ASP A 302 31.93 10.06 25.64
CA ASP A 302 32.62 10.73 26.71
C ASP A 302 34.13 10.77 26.37
N ALA A 303 34.60 11.95 25.98
CA ALA A 303 36.02 12.21 25.98
C ALA A 303 36.41 12.13 27.45
N VAL A 304 37.05 11.03 27.84
CA VAL A 304 37.68 10.88 29.15
C VAL A 304 38.54 12.12 29.37
N ILE A 305 38.02 13.11 30.09
CA ILE A 305 38.82 14.23 30.59
C ILE A 305 39.61 13.65 31.75
N SER A 306 40.68 12.92 31.43
CA SER A 306 41.77 12.75 32.39
C SER A 306 42.26 14.16 32.71
N GLN A 307 42.21 14.55 33.98
CA GLN A 307 42.76 15.81 34.45
C GLN A 307 44.20 15.98 33.91
N GLY A 308 44.33 16.80 32.87
CA GLY A 308 45.58 16.91 32.11
C GLY A 308 45.48 17.96 31.01
N ASN A 309 45.68 19.21 31.40
CA ASN A 309 45.97 20.39 30.57
C ASN A 309 45.16 20.61 29.28
N VAL A 310 44.23 21.55 29.38
CA VAL A 310 43.57 22.22 28.25
C VAL A 310 44.61 22.73 27.25
N THR A 311 44.60 22.19 26.03
CA THR A 311 45.19 22.86 24.87
C THR A 311 44.09 22.99 23.82
N ALA A 312 43.56 24.21 23.68
CA ALA A 312 42.56 24.52 22.67
C ALA A 312 43.17 24.41 21.27
N LEU A 313 42.71 23.44 20.48
CA LEU A 313 42.96 23.42 19.03
C LEU A 313 41.94 24.33 18.35
N VAL A 314 42.38 25.55 18.03
CA VAL A 314 41.64 26.48 17.18
C VAL A 314 41.63 25.92 15.75
N ASN A 315 40.46 25.50 15.28
CA ASN A 315 40.27 25.03 13.90
C ASN A 315 40.31 26.23 12.94
N ARG A 316 41.48 26.53 12.35
CA ARG A 316 41.62 27.54 11.28
C ARG A 316 41.57 26.88 9.91
N THR A 317 40.38 26.82 9.32
CA THR A 317 40.23 26.77 7.85
C THR A 317 39.03 27.61 7.40
N ALA A 318 39.18 28.94 7.44
CA ALA A 318 38.43 29.83 6.56
C ALA A 318 39.38 30.30 5.45
N ARG A 319 39.21 29.78 4.23
CA ARG A 319 39.90 30.29 3.03
C ARG A 319 39.12 31.49 2.50
N LEU A 320 39.65 32.70 2.73
CA LEU A 320 39.28 33.91 2.00
C LEU A 320 39.99 33.91 0.64
N TYR A 321 39.22 34.02 -0.44
CA TYR A 321 39.72 34.35 -1.77
C TYR A 321 40.10 35.84 -1.82
N GLY A 322 41.30 36.14 -2.34
CA GLY A 322 41.72 37.50 -2.64
C GLY A 322 43.20 37.57 -3.00
N ALA A 323 43.52 37.41 -4.28
CA ALA A 323 44.82 37.76 -4.84
C ALA A 323 44.65 39.02 -5.71
N PHE A 324 45.29 40.10 -5.30
CA PHE A 324 45.59 41.25 -6.15
C PHE A 324 46.99 41.06 -6.76
N ILE A 325 47.10 41.36 -8.05
CA ILE A 325 48.17 42.22 -8.57
C ILE A 325 47.46 43.47 -9.07
#